data_AF-A0A3L7TMN5-F1
#
_entry.id   AF-A0A3L7TMN5-F1
#
_cell.length_a   1.000
_cell.length_b   1.000
_cell.length_c   1.000
_cell.angle_alpha   90.00
_cell.angle_beta   90.00
_cell.angle_gamma   90.00
#
_symmetry.space_group_name_H-M   'P 1'
#
loop_
_entity.id
_entity.type
_entity.pdbx_description
1 polymer ?
#
loop_
_entity_poly.entity_id
_entity_poly.type
_entity_poly.pdbx_seq_one_letter_code
_entity_poly.pdbx_strand_id
1 'polypeptide(L)'
;MTHPPSSTASSTADSYELPLHGACDPSSSAQGTTPGSFARRADIGGAYAFSSPDTPGMPSASEKTAWDFLPHDWSCSSFAQQPAAEAHASDCVVVDFVTARGVWMRVRAPKNFVAITQLERARLGVVTKEMERVAAREPHLTPLQVRDEIAAGRMVIPANRVHLAHKLDPMAIGRASKTKINANMGASPISSGTHEEVEKLQWAEKWGADTVMDLSTGGNLDECREALCLNSTVPIGTVPIYSMIIGKKLEDLNEEI
;
A
#
# COMPACT_ATOMS: atom_id res chain seq x y z
N MET A 1 -6.23 63.70 -2.36
CA MET A 1 -5.22 62.71 -1.94
C MET A 1 -5.19 61.63 -3.00
N THR A 2 -4.21 61.70 -3.90
CA THR A 2 -4.01 60.75 -5.00
C THR A 2 -3.09 59.65 -4.50
N HIS A 3 -3.58 58.41 -4.44
CA HIS A 3 -2.72 57.25 -4.20
C HIS A 3 -1.80 57.03 -5.41
N PRO A 4 -0.50 56.72 -5.21
CA PRO A 4 0.37 56.38 -6.31
C PRO A 4 0.00 54.99 -6.87
N PRO A 5 0.18 54.74 -8.18
CA PRO A 5 -0.08 53.43 -8.76
C PRO A 5 0.91 52.40 -8.22
N SER A 6 0.41 51.23 -7.80
CA SER A 6 1.22 50.09 -7.38
C SER A 6 2.10 49.62 -8.54
N SER A 7 3.42 49.61 -8.35
CA SER A 7 4.34 48.99 -9.28
C SER A 7 4.04 47.49 -9.34
N THR A 8 3.64 46.99 -10.50
CA THR A 8 3.65 45.56 -10.81
C THR A 8 5.10 45.09 -10.77
N ALA A 9 5.51 44.54 -9.63
CA ALA A 9 6.74 43.78 -9.53
C ALA A 9 6.60 42.59 -10.48
N SER A 10 7.32 42.63 -11.59
CA SER A 10 7.60 41.46 -12.42
C SER A 10 8.33 40.46 -11.52
N SER A 11 7.61 39.46 -11.00
CA SER A 11 8.24 38.31 -10.37
C SER A 11 8.98 37.56 -11.47
N THR A 12 10.27 37.84 -11.65
CA THR A 12 11.19 36.89 -12.24
C THR A 12 11.13 35.68 -11.31
N ALA A 13 10.35 34.67 -11.69
CA ALA A 13 10.40 33.38 -11.02
C ALA A 13 11.80 32.85 -11.27
N ASP A 14 12.71 33.10 -10.33
CA ASP A 14 14.03 32.51 -10.34
C ASP A 14 13.82 30.99 -10.39
N SER A 15 14.05 30.41 -11.57
CA SER A 15 13.93 28.98 -11.79
C SER A 15 15.13 28.31 -11.15
N TYR A 16 15.09 28.14 -9.83
CA TYR A 16 16.08 27.35 -9.13
C TYR A 16 15.87 25.88 -9.48
N GLU A 17 16.79 25.30 -10.24
CA GLU A 17 16.76 23.88 -10.57
C GLU A 17 17.15 23.08 -9.33
N LEU A 18 16.24 22.23 -8.85
CA LEU A 18 16.44 21.46 -7.64
C LEU A 18 17.52 20.40 -7.88
N PRO A 19 18.44 20.16 -6.93
CA PRO A 19 19.45 19.11 -7.03
C PRO A 19 18.81 17.73 -6.79
N LEU A 20 18.02 17.25 -7.75
CA LEU A 20 17.38 15.94 -7.73
C LEU A 20 18.43 14.88 -8.11
N HIS A 21 18.74 13.96 -7.19
CA HIS A 21 19.67 12.85 -7.44
C HIS A 21 18.95 11.66 -8.09
N GLY A 22 18.32 11.92 -9.24
CA GLY A 22 17.56 10.92 -10.01
C GLY A 22 16.17 10.57 -9.45
N ALA A 23 15.73 11.25 -8.38
CA ALA A 23 14.33 11.22 -7.92
C ALA A 23 13.43 12.10 -8.80
N CYS A 24 12.14 11.75 -8.87
CA CYS A 24 11.12 12.66 -9.38
C CYS A 24 10.82 13.74 -8.33
N ASP A 25 10.42 14.94 -8.76
CA ASP A 25 9.86 15.94 -7.85
C ASP A 25 8.58 15.35 -7.23
N PRO A 26 8.50 15.20 -5.89
CA PRO A 26 7.30 14.69 -5.24
C PRO A 26 6.12 15.65 -5.33
N SER A 27 6.36 16.92 -5.69
CA SER A 27 5.29 17.88 -5.89
C SER A 27 4.63 17.71 -7.26
N SER A 28 3.31 17.62 -7.28
CA SER A 28 2.52 17.66 -8.51
C SER A 28 2.43 19.07 -9.13
N SER A 29 2.88 20.12 -8.42
CA SER A 29 2.89 21.51 -8.90
C SER A 29 4.14 22.27 -8.48
N ALA A 30 4.48 23.35 -9.18
CA ALA A 30 5.63 24.20 -8.82
C ALA A 30 5.53 24.88 -7.44
N GLN A 31 4.37 24.80 -6.78
CA GLN A 31 4.06 25.45 -5.50
C GLN A 31 4.28 24.50 -4.30
N GLY A 32 4.67 23.25 -4.53
CA GLY A 32 4.97 22.31 -3.45
C GLY A 32 6.11 22.82 -2.59
N THR A 33 5.89 22.86 -1.28
CA THR A 33 6.86 23.39 -0.31
C THR A 33 7.98 22.42 0.02
N THR A 34 7.89 21.16 -0.43
CA THR A 34 8.90 20.12 -0.21
C THR A 34 9.51 19.74 -1.56
N PRO A 35 10.52 20.48 -2.03
CA PRO A 35 11.32 19.99 -3.14
C PRO A 35 11.95 18.65 -2.74
N GLY A 36 11.88 17.64 -3.60
CA GLY A 36 12.59 16.36 -3.41
C GLY A 36 14.11 16.50 -3.52
N SER A 37 14.66 17.70 -3.30
CA SER A 37 16.07 18.00 -3.37
C SER A 37 16.81 17.02 -2.47
N PHE A 38 17.88 16.42 -3.02
CA PHE A 38 18.70 15.40 -2.36
C PHE A 38 18.12 13.98 -2.24
N ALA A 39 16.87 13.71 -2.64
CA ALA A 39 16.37 12.34 -2.66
C ALA A 39 17.00 11.50 -3.79
N ARG A 40 17.45 10.28 -3.48
CA ARG A 40 17.80 9.28 -4.52
C ARG A 40 16.53 8.73 -5.17
N ARG A 41 16.67 8.23 -6.40
CA ARG A 41 15.63 7.45 -7.08
C ARG A 41 15.09 6.32 -6.18
N ALA A 42 13.78 6.07 -6.24
CA ALA A 42 13.16 4.93 -5.57
C ALA A 42 13.84 3.61 -6.01
N ASP A 43 14.27 2.81 -5.02
CA ASP A 43 14.91 1.52 -5.23
C ASP A 43 13.84 0.43 -5.36
N ILE A 44 13.05 0.47 -6.45
CA ILE A 44 11.84 -0.37 -6.64
C ILE A 44 12.15 -1.87 -6.68
N GLY A 45 11.58 -2.67 -5.78
CA GLY A 45 11.85 -4.10 -5.59
C GLY A 45 13.14 -4.43 -4.85
N GLY A 46 13.83 -3.42 -4.30
CA GLY A 46 15.07 -3.58 -3.52
C GLY A 46 14.81 -3.47 -2.02
N ALA A 47 15.80 -2.97 -1.27
CA ALA A 47 15.70 -2.80 0.19
C ALA A 47 15.38 -1.36 0.60
N TYR A 48 15.76 -0.37 -0.22
CA TYR A 48 15.65 1.03 0.15
C TYR A 48 14.34 1.68 -0.33
N ALA A 49 13.68 2.47 0.52
CA ALA A 49 12.44 3.15 0.17
C ALA A 49 12.69 4.44 -0.62
N PHE A 50 13.49 5.35 -0.04
CA PHE A 50 14.08 6.56 -0.62
C PHE A 50 15.25 6.90 0.29
N SER A 51 16.47 6.95 -0.23
CA SER A 51 17.62 7.38 0.58
C SER A 51 17.86 8.87 0.38
N SER A 52 17.77 9.65 1.45
CA SER A 52 18.62 10.83 1.57
C SER A 52 20.08 10.35 1.60
N PRO A 53 21.07 11.09 1.04
CA PRO A 53 22.46 10.78 1.30
C PRO A 53 22.68 10.65 2.82
N ASP A 54 23.42 9.61 3.22
CA ASP A 54 23.63 9.29 4.62
C ASP A 54 24.25 10.49 5.34
N THR A 55 23.65 10.89 6.45
CA THR A 55 24.25 11.89 7.34
C THR A 55 25.56 11.30 7.88
N PRO A 56 26.69 12.04 7.84
CA PRO A 56 27.97 11.52 8.34
C PRO A 56 27.83 10.93 9.74
N GLY A 57 28.23 9.66 9.91
CA GLY A 57 28.15 8.93 11.18
C GLY A 57 26.87 8.12 11.41
N MET A 58 25.88 8.17 10.51
CA MET A 58 24.72 7.27 10.58
C MET A 58 25.07 5.86 10.05
N PRO A 59 24.53 4.79 10.67
CA PRO A 59 24.68 3.44 10.17
C PRO A 59 23.95 3.28 8.82
N SER A 60 24.48 2.42 7.95
CA SER A 60 23.83 2.09 6.68
C SER A 60 22.45 1.48 6.90
N ALA A 61 21.51 1.81 6.01
CA ALA A 61 20.20 1.19 6.03
C ALA A 61 20.29 -0.34 5.79
N SER A 62 19.40 -1.08 6.44
CA SER A 62 19.30 -2.54 6.28
C SER A 62 19.05 -2.93 4.82
N GLU A 63 19.74 -3.96 4.36
CA GLU A 63 19.53 -4.58 3.04
C GLU A 63 18.42 -5.64 3.05
N LYS A 64 17.88 -5.98 4.23
CA LYS A 64 16.84 -6.99 4.37
C LYS A 64 15.48 -6.49 3.88
N THR A 65 14.74 -7.40 3.26
CA THR A 65 13.34 -7.25 2.83
C THR A 65 12.50 -8.39 3.41
N ALA A 66 11.20 -8.44 3.10
CA ALA A 66 10.38 -9.58 3.51
C ALA A 66 10.84 -10.93 2.90
N TRP A 67 11.73 -10.94 1.90
CA TRP A 67 12.36 -12.16 1.39
C TRP A 67 13.29 -12.82 2.41
N ASP A 68 13.84 -12.06 3.36
CA ASP A 68 14.74 -12.57 4.42
C ASP A 68 13.98 -13.20 5.60
N PHE A 69 12.65 -13.06 5.61
CA PHE A 69 11.76 -13.53 6.68
C PHE A 69 10.70 -14.50 6.14
N LEU A 70 11.12 -15.37 5.21
CA LEU A 70 10.26 -16.41 4.69
C LEU A 70 9.92 -17.47 5.77
N PRO A 71 8.75 -18.13 5.65
CA PRO A 71 8.46 -19.32 6.47
C PRO A 71 9.54 -20.40 6.32
N HIS A 72 9.69 -21.25 7.34
CA HIS A 72 10.75 -22.26 7.41
C HIS A 72 10.74 -23.29 6.27
N ASP A 73 9.57 -23.53 5.68
CA ASP A 73 9.30 -24.43 4.56
C ASP A 73 9.35 -23.73 3.19
N TRP A 74 9.80 -22.46 3.16
CA TRP A 74 10.03 -21.67 1.96
C TRP A 74 11.51 -21.37 1.76
N SER A 75 11.92 -21.21 0.50
CA SER A 75 13.24 -20.66 0.18
C SER A 75 13.20 -19.83 -1.09
N CYS A 76 14.12 -18.87 -1.21
CA CYS A 76 14.30 -18.10 -2.43
C CYS A 76 15.79 -18.00 -2.80
N SER A 77 16.07 -17.89 -4.10
CA SER A 77 17.42 -17.65 -4.62
C SER A 77 17.34 -16.75 -5.84
N SER A 78 18.33 -15.86 -6.01
CA SER A 78 18.41 -14.94 -7.13
C SER A 78 19.55 -15.34 -8.09
N PHE A 79 19.34 -15.08 -9.38
CA PHE A 79 20.28 -15.43 -10.45
C PHE A 79 20.38 -14.29 -11.47
N ALA A 80 21.58 -14.09 -12.02
CA ALA A 80 21.83 -13.11 -13.08
C ALA A 80 21.26 -13.54 -14.45
N GLN A 81 21.08 -14.84 -14.67
CA GLN A 81 20.55 -15.44 -15.88
C GLN A 81 19.50 -16.50 -15.51
N GLN A 82 18.73 -16.95 -16.50
CA GLN A 82 17.72 -17.99 -16.27
C GLN A 82 18.40 -19.23 -15.67
N PRO A 83 17.95 -19.70 -14.49
CA PRO A 83 18.54 -20.86 -13.85
C PRO A 83 18.24 -22.11 -14.67
N ALA A 84 19.16 -23.09 -14.63
CA ALA A 84 18.93 -24.38 -15.27
C ALA A 84 17.66 -25.04 -14.71
N ALA A 85 16.93 -25.74 -15.57
CA ALA A 85 15.75 -26.49 -15.17
C ALA A 85 16.13 -27.48 -14.06
N GLU A 86 15.39 -27.44 -12.96
CA GLU A 86 15.54 -28.38 -11.84
C GLU A 86 14.55 -29.52 -12.05
N ALA A 87 14.98 -30.76 -11.78
CA ALA A 87 14.05 -31.87 -11.76
C ALA A 87 12.95 -31.56 -10.74
N HIS A 88 11.69 -31.80 -11.10
CA HIS A 88 10.56 -31.56 -10.20
C HIS A 88 10.78 -32.35 -8.90
N ALA A 89 11.15 -31.64 -7.83
CA ALA A 89 11.21 -32.21 -6.50
C ALA A 89 9.79 -32.62 -6.12
N SER A 90 9.61 -33.87 -5.67
CA SER A 90 8.27 -34.43 -5.42
C SER A 90 7.49 -33.70 -4.33
N ASP A 91 8.18 -32.91 -3.49
CA ASP A 91 7.69 -32.43 -2.20
C ASP A 91 7.54 -30.89 -2.14
N CYS A 92 7.86 -30.16 -3.21
CA CYS A 92 7.71 -28.71 -3.24
C CYS A 92 7.27 -28.17 -4.62
N VAL A 93 6.65 -27.00 -4.60
CA VAL A 93 6.40 -26.20 -5.80
C VAL A 93 7.61 -25.31 -6.02
N VAL A 94 8.19 -25.39 -7.21
CA VAL A 94 9.30 -24.52 -7.64
C VAL A 94 8.79 -23.58 -8.70
N VAL A 95 8.95 -22.28 -8.49
CA VAL A 95 8.57 -21.24 -9.46
C VAL A 95 9.77 -20.37 -9.78
N ASP A 96 10.06 -20.24 -11.08
CA ASP A 96 11.06 -19.32 -11.60
C ASP A 96 10.36 -18.15 -12.28
N PHE A 97 10.77 -16.92 -11.96
CA PHE A 97 10.24 -15.72 -12.61
C PHE A 97 11.29 -14.61 -12.67
N VAL A 98 11.09 -13.66 -13.58
CA VAL A 98 11.94 -12.47 -13.70
C VAL A 98 11.32 -11.30 -12.94
N THR A 99 12.15 -10.58 -12.19
CA THR A 99 11.81 -9.31 -11.50
C THR A 99 11.73 -8.17 -12.51
N ALA A 100 11.12 -7.05 -12.12
CA ALA A 100 11.16 -5.79 -12.87
C ALA A 100 12.59 -5.26 -13.09
N ARG A 101 13.57 -5.76 -12.31
CA ARG A 101 15.01 -5.45 -12.46
C ARG A 101 15.74 -6.36 -13.45
N GLY A 102 15.06 -7.35 -14.03
CA GLY A 102 15.71 -8.34 -14.88
C GLY A 102 16.48 -9.43 -14.11
N VAL A 103 16.38 -9.47 -12.79
CA VAL A 103 16.96 -10.54 -11.95
C VAL A 103 16.01 -11.73 -11.95
N TRP A 104 16.55 -12.94 -12.17
CA TRP A 104 15.79 -14.18 -12.06
C TRP A 104 15.67 -14.59 -10.60
N MET A 105 14.46 -14.98 -10.20
CA MET A 105 14.15 -15.49 -8.87
C MET A 105 13.65 -16.92 -8.99
N ARG A 106 14.21 -17.83 -8.17
CA ARG A 106 13.64 -19.16 -7.90
C ARG A 106 13.06 -19.16 -6.51
N VAL A 107 11.79 -19.51 -6.39
CA VAL A 107 11.09 -19.65 -5.11
C VAL A 107 10.62 -21.08 -4.97
N ARG A 108 10.88 -21.67 -3.79
CA ARG A 108 10.34 -22.98 -3.39
C ARG A 108 9.32 -22.78 -2.27
N ALA A 109 8.15 -23.37 -2.45
CA ALA A 109 7.05 -23.37 -1.49
C ALA A 109 6.55 -24.82 -1.29
N PRO A 110 5.79 -25.12 -0.22
CA PRO A 110 5.24 -26.45 0.01
C PRO A 110 4.41 -26.97 -1.16
N LYS A 111 4.45 -28.27 -1.44
CA LYS A 111 3.77 -28.91 -2.59
C LYS A 111 2.29 -28.52 -2.76
N ASN A 112 1.56 -28.45 -1.67
CA ASN A 112 0.11 -28.19 -1.65
C ASN A 112 -0.21 -26.74 -1.28
N PHE A 113 0.77 -25.83 -1.38
CA PHE A 113 0.57 -24.44 -1.03
C PHE A 113 -0.38 -23.76 -2.03
N VAL A 114 -1.44 -23.13 -1.51
CA VAL A 114 -2.40 -22.37 -2.30
C VAL A 114 -2.33 -20.91 -1.90
N ALA A 115 -1.80 -20.07 -2.79
CA ALA A 115 -1.70 -18.64 -2.53
C ALA A 115 -3.08 -17.97 -2.51
N ILE A 116 -3.40 -17.30 -1.39
CA ILE A 116 -4.65 -16.57 -1.20
C ILE A 116 -4.38 -15.07 -1.24
N THR A 117 -3.39 -14.61 -0.49
CA THR A 117 -3.05 -13.19 -0.33
C THR A 117 -2.25 -12.66 -1.52
N GLN A 118 -2.21 -11.33 -1.66
CA GLN A 118 -1.40 -10.66 -2.68
C GLN A 118 0.10 -10.87 -2.44
N LEU A 119 0.55 -10.95 -1.18
CA LEU A 119 1.94 -11.25 -0.82
C LEU A 119 2.37 -12.64 -1.32
N GLU A 120 1.56 -13.66 -1.05
CA GLU A 120 1.85 -15.03 -1.46
C GLU A 120 1.88 -15.16 -2.98
N ARG A 121 0.90 -14.56 -3.67
CA ARG A 121 0.84 -14.54 -5.13
C ARG A 121 2.06 -13.83 -5.74
N ALA A 122 2.45 -12.69 -5.17
CA ALA A 122 3.62 -11.95 -5.60
C ALA A 122 4.91 -12.75 -5.43
N ARG A 123 5.06 -13.46 -4.30
CA ARG A 123 6.23 -14.31 -4.03
C ARG A 123 6.31 -15.53 -4.96
N LEU A 124 5.19 -15.98 -5.50
CA LEU A 124 5.15 -16.99 -6.57
C LEU A 124 5.25 -16.37 -7.97
N GLY A 125 5.70 -15.12 -8.10
CA GLY A 125 5.91 -14.47 -9.38
C GLY A 125 4.65 -14.05 -10.12
N VAL A 126 3.46 -14.26 -9.54
CA VAL A 126 2.18 -13.99 -10.18
C VAL A 126 1.84 -12.50 -10.10
N VAL A 127 1.55 -11.91 -11.26
CA VAL A 127 0.89 -10.60 -11.35
C VAL A 127 -0.62 -10.82 -11.35
N THR A 128 -1.32 -10.23 -10.38
CA THR A 128 -2.77 -10.37 -10.23
C THR A 128 -3.52 -9.23 -10.92
N LYS A 129 -4.83 -9.39 -11.13
CA LYS A 129 -5.69 -8.31 -11.66
C LYS A 129 -5.71 -7.10 -10.74
N GLU A 130 -5.58 -7.30 -9.42
CA GLU A 130 -5.49 -6.20 -8.47
C GLU A 130 -4.16 -5.43 -8.65
N MET A 131 -3.04 -6.12 -8.89
CA MET A 131 -1.76 -5.47 -9.20
C MET A 131 -1.80 -4.69 -10.51
N GLU A 132 -2.44 -5.26 -11.55
CA GLU A 132 -2.67 -4.56 -12.82
C GLU A 132 -3.54 -3.30 -12.62
N ARG A 133 -4.60 -3.42 -11.81
CA ARG A 133 -5.47 -2.27 -11.49
C ARG A 133 -4.72 -1.18 -10.73
N VAL A 134 -3.88 -1.55 -9.77
CA VAL A 134 -2.99 -0.61 -9.07
C VAL A 134 -2.06 0.11 -10.06
N ALA A 135 -1.40 -0.62 -10.96
CA ALA A 135 -0.52 -0.02 -11.96
C ALA A 135 -1.28 0.94 -12.90
N ALA A 136 -2.53 0.64 -13.24
CA ALA A 136 -3.37 1.56 -14.00
C ALA A 136 -3.70 2.87 -13.23
N ARG A 137 -3.80 2.80 -11.89
CA ARG A 137 -4.02 3.98 -11.02
C ARG A 137 -2.73 4.76 -10.73
N GLU A 138 -1.60 4.06 -10.74
CA GLU A 138 -0.25 4.57 -10.49
C GLU A 138 0.62 4.37 -11.74
N PRO A 139 0.37 5.13 -12.83
CA PRO A 139 0.99 4.89 -14.14
C PRO A 139 2.51 5.05 -14.17
N HIS A 140 3.12 5.56 -13.09
CA HIS A 140 4.56 5.59 -12.89
C HIS A 140 5.15 4.23 -12.44
N LEU A 141 4.30 3.23 -12.15
CA LEU A 141 4.67 1.86 -11.80
C LEU A 141 4.09 0.88 -12.82
N THR A 142 4.90 -0.11 -13.20
CA THR A 142 4.45 -1.28 -13.97
C THR A 142 3.84 -2.36 -13.07
N PRO A 143 3.02 -3.28 -13.58
CA PRO A 143 2.49 -4.39 -12.79
C PRO A 143 3.59 -5.29 -12.17
N LEU A 144 4.72 -5.48 -12.87
CA LEU A 144 5.87 -6.21 -12.31
C LEU A 144 6.53 -5.47 -11.14
N GLN A 145 6.62 -4.14 -11.22
CA GLN A 145 7.14 -3.32 -10.12
C GLN A 145 6.21 -3.37 -8.90
N VAL A 146 4.89 -3.32 -9.11
CA VAL A 146 3.89 -3.49 -8.04
C VAL A 146 4.05 -4.88 -7.40
N ARG A 147 4.15 -5.95 -8.20
CA ARG A 147 4.39 -7.30 -7.71
C ARG A 147 5.66 -7.37 -6.86
N ASP A 148 6.78 -6.82 -7.35
CA ASP A 148 8.06 -6.90 -6.65
C ASP A 148 8.07 -6.13 -5.33
N GLU A 149 7.43 -4.95 -5.27
CA GLU A 149 7.23 -4.22 -4.01
C GLU A 149 6.41 -5.02 -3.00
N ILE A 150 5.35 -5.69 -3.47
CA ILE A 150 4.51 -6.54 -2.62
C ILE A 150 5.31 -7.75 -2.14
N ALA A 151 6.05 -8.43 -3.02
CA ALA A 151 6.83 -9.61 -2.66
C ALA A 151 7.97 -9.29 -1.67
N ALA A 152 8.57 -8.10 -1.79
CA ALA A 152 9.54 -7.55 -0.85
C ALA A 152 8.92 -7.02 0.46
N GLY A 153 7.58 -7.00 0.57
CA GLY A 153 6.85 -6.56 1.76
C GLY A 153 6.87 -5.05 2.01
N ARG A 154 7.05 -4.25 0.96
CA ARG A 154 7.13 -2.77 1.04
C ARG A 154 5.91 -2.07 0.44
N MET A 155 5.00 -2.86 -0.10
CA MET A 155 3.69 -2.43 -0.58
C MET A 155 2.66 -3.49 -0.21
N VAL A 156 1.45 -3.04 0.10
CA VAL A 156 0.29 -3.91 0.31
C VAL A 156 -0.86 -3.46 -0.58
N ILE A 157 -1.71 -4.41 -0.95
CA ILE A 157 -3.02 -4.14 -1.58
C ILE A 157 -4.07 -4.72 -0.62
N PRO A 158 -4.74 -3.89 0.21
CA PRO A 158 -5.79 -4.34 1.10
C PRO A 158 -7.03 -4.74 0.30
N ALA A 159 -7.09 -6.01 -0.10
CA ALA A 159 -8.11 -6.53 -1.00
C ALA A 159 -8.68 -7.85 -0.47
N ASN A 160 -9.52 -7.75 0.57
CA ASN A 160 -10.28 -8.89 1.05
C ASN A 160 -11.16 -9.44 -0.10
N ARG A 161 -11.11 -10.76 -0.32
CA ARG A 161 -11.84 -11.44 -1.41
C ARG A 161 -13.35 -11.24 -1.35
N VAL A 162 -13.92 -11.07 -0.17
CA VAL A 162 -15.36 -10.78 0.02
C VAL A 162 -15.67 -9.37 -0.46
N HIS A 163 -14.86 -8.37 -0.08
CA HIS A 163 -15.07 -6.99 -0.51
C HIS A 163 -14.78 -6.80 -2.01
N LEU A 164 -13.81 -7.53 -2.57
CA LEU A 164 -13.55 -7.58 -4.01
C LEU A 164 -14.75 -8.08 -4.83
N ALA A 165 -15.64 -8.88 -4.24
CA ALA A 165 -16.86 -9.32 -4.91
C ALA A 165 -17.94 -8.22 -4.99
N HIS A 166 -17.69 -7.06 -4.37
CA HIS A 166 -18.57 -5.89 -4.38
C HIS A 166 -17.99 -4.76 -5.24
N LYS A 167 -17.81 -3.57 -4.65
CA LYS A 167 -17.42 -2.34 -5.37
C LYS A 167 -15.96 -1.93 -5.15
N LEU A 168 -15.19 -2.70 -4.36
CA LEU A 168 -13.80 -2.36 -4.05
C LEU A 168 -13.01 -2.17 -5.35
N ASP A 169 -12.43 -0.98 -5.50
CA ASP A 169 -11.47 -0.65 -6.55
C ASP A 169 -10.05 -0.73 -5.95
N PRO A 170 -9.28 -1.81 -6.24
CA PRO A 170 -8.00 -2.06 -5.63
C PRO A 170 -7.03 -0.87 -5.73
N MET A 171 -6.31 -0.64 -4.63
CA MET A 171 -5.25 0.34 -4.55
C MET A 171 -4.10 -0.16 -3.67
N ALA A 172 -2.93 0.45 -3.85
CA ALA A 172 -1.74 0.10 -3.10
C ALA A 172 -1.40 1.12 -2.01
N ILE A 173 -0.84 0.62 -0.92
CA ILE A 173 -0.20 1.40 0.14
C ILE A 173 1.25 0.94 0.19
N GLY A 174 2.19 1.80 -0.17
CA GLY A 174 3.60 1.50 -0.15
C GLY A 174 4.43 2.73 -0.46
N ARG A 175 5.74 2.66 -0.19
CA ARG A 175 6.63 3.81 -0.40
C ARG A 175 6.75 4.20 -1.87
N ALA A 176 6.64 3.23 -2.78
CA ALA A 176 6.71 3.45 -4.22
C ALA A 176 5.42 4.05 -4.84
N SER A 177 4.26 3.92 -4.17
CA SER A 177 3.00 4.51 -4.62
C SER A 177 2.88 5.97 -4.19
N LYS A 178 1.85 6.68 -4.65
CA LYS A 178 1.52 7.99 -4.06
C LYS A 178 1.15 7.83 -2.59
N THR A 179 1.38 8.88 -1.80
CA THR A 179 0.90 8.94 -0.42
C THR A 179 -0.61 8.75 -0.38
N LYS A 180 -1.08 7.89 0.54
CA LYS A 180 -2.48 7.58 0.74
C LYS A 180 -2.99 8.22 2.02
N ILE A 181 -4.24 8.65 2.03
CA ILE A 181 -4.91 9.20 3.21
C ILE A 181 -6.08 8.32 3.65
N ASN A 182 -6.32 8.28 4.95
CA ASN A 182 -7.42 7.53 5.56
C ASN A 182 -8.42 8.49 6.22
N ALA A 183 -9.71 8.24 6.05
CA ALA A 183 -10.75 8.89 6.82
C ALA A 183 -11.31 7.95 7.89
N ASN A 184 -11.46 8.44 9.12
CA ASN A 184 -12.12 7.69 10.19
C ASN A 184 -13.58 8.13 10.28
N MET A 185 -14.48 7.16 10.35
CA MET A 185 -15.91 7.35 10.61
C MET A 185 -16.41 6.32 11.61
N GLY A 186 -17.71 6.34 11.92
CA GLY A 186 -18.30 5.39 12.85
C GLY A 186 -19.46 5.98 13.63
N ALA A 187 -20.39 5.08 13.96
CA ALA A 187 -21.55 5.35 14.78
C ALA A 187 -21.21 5.31 16.27
N SER A 188 -21.82 6.23 17.02
CA SER A 188 -21.72 6.29 18.47
C SER A 188 -23.02 5.79 19.11
N PRO A 189 -23.00 5.35 20.38
CA PRO A 189 -24.23 4.93 21.09
C PRO A 189 -25.33 6.00 21.17
N ILE A 190 -24.98 7.25 20.89
CA ILE A 190 -25.81 8.44 21.08
C ILE A 190 -26.31 9.00 19.74
N SER A 191 -25.71 8.61 18.61
CA SER A 191 -26.02 9.19 17.30
C SER A 191 -25.49 8.34 16.14
N SER A 192 -26.22 8.43 15.03
CA SER A 192 -26.09 7.82 13.69
C SER A 192 -26.56 6.39 13.50
N GLY A 193 -27.38 6.22 12.45
CA GLY A 193 -27.80 4.93 11.90
C GLY A 193 -27.06 4.62 10.59
N THR A 194 -27.27 3.41 10.07
CA THR A 194 -26.59 2.87 8.87
C THR A 194 -26.59 3.81 7.68
N HIS A 195 -27.69 4.53 7.42
CA HIS A 195 -27.79 5.45 6.28
C HIS A 195 -26.80 6.62 6.38
N GLU A 196 -26.65 7.20 7.58
CA GLU A 196 -25.75 8.33 7.81
C GLU A 196 -24.28 7.89 7.69
N GLU A 197 -23.94 6.68 8.12
CA GLU A 197 -22.58 6.14 7.94
C GLU A 197 -22.25 5.90 6.46
N VAL A 198 -23.21 5.42 5.67
CA VAL A 198 -23.04 5.31 4.22
C VAL A 198 -22.91 6.69 3.56
N GLU A 199 -23.62 7.72 4.05
CA GLU A 199 -23.45 9.09 3.55
C GLU A 199 -22.06 9.63 3.87
N LYS A 200 -21.56 9.43 5.10
CA LYS A 200 -20.19 9.80 5.51
C LYS A 200 -19.13 9.14 4.63
N LEU A 201 -19.31 7.85 4.33
CA LEU A 201 -18.45 7.12 3.40
C LEU A 201 -18.39 7.78 2.03
N GLN A 202 -19.55 8.10 1.44
CA GLN A 202 -19.61 8.75 0.13
C GLN A 202 -18.94 10.13 0.13
N TRP A 203 -19.11 10.89 1.22
CA TRP A 203 -18.42 12.16 1.39
C TRP A 203 -16.90 12.00 1.50
N ALA A 204 -16.42 11.00 2.24
CA ALA A 204 -15.00 10.71 2.37
C ALA A 204 -14.37 10.35 1.00
N GLU A 205 -15.00 9.44 0.25
CA GLU A 205 -14.53 9.05 -1.09
C GLU A 205 -14.56 10.24 -2.06
N LYS A 206 -15.62 11.06 -2.03
CA LYS A 206 -15.77 12.26 -2.87
C LYS A 206 -14.63 13.27 -2.67
N TRP A 207 -14.15 13.42 -1.43
CA TRP A 207 -13.06 14.33 -1.10
C TRP A 207 -11.67 13.69 -1.11
N GLY A 208 -11.56 12.44 -1.59
CA GLY A 208 -10.28 11.81 -1.91
C GLY A 208 -9.69 10.96 -0.79
N ALA A 209 -10.50 10.46 0.16
CA ALA A 209 -10.02 9.42 1.06
C ALA A 209 -9.64 8.16 0.27
N ASP A 210 -8.40 7.70 0.41
CA ASP A 210 -7.92 6.46 -0.23
C ASP A 210 -8.37 5.22 0.56
N THR A 211 -8.57 5.36 1.86
CA THR A 211 -9.09 4.27 2.71
C THR A 211 -10.02 4.87 3.74
N VAL A 212 -10.90 4.03 4.29
CA VAL A 212 -11.79 4.45 5.35
C VAL A 212 -11.78 3.43 6.47
N MET A 213 -11.76 3.88 7.71
CA MET A 213 -11.95 3.00 8.87
C MET A 213 -13.29 3.23 9.53
N ASP A 214 -14.03 2.14 9.76
CA ASP A 214 -15.18 2.11 10.64
C ASP A 214 -14.72 1.88 12.09
N LEU A 215 -14.92 2.90 12.93
CA LEU A 215 -14.62 2.92 14.35
C LEU A 215 -15.89 2.91 15.20
N SER A 216 -17.01 2.44 14.64
CA SER A 216 -18.30 2.36 15.34
C SER A 216 -18.22 1.58 16.65
N THR A 217 -18.90 2.09 17.69
CA THR A 217 -18.93 1.51 19.05
C THR A 217 -20.35 1.29 19.58
N GLY A 218 -21.38 1.61 18.80
CA GLY A 218 -22.78 1.44 19.19
C GLY A 218 -23.68 1.05 18.01
N GLY A 219 -24.93 0.70 18.34
CA GLY A 219 -25.90 0.25 17.34
C GLY A 219 -25.63 -1.17 16.82
N ASN A 220 -26.23 -1.50 15.67
CA ASN A 220 -26.01 -2.78 14.99
C ASN A 220 -24.76 -2.69 14.09
N LEU A 221 -23.61 -3.11 14.63
CA LEU A 221 -22.33 -3.01 13.93
C LEU A 221 -22.27 -3.87 12.66
N ASP A 222 -22.83 -5.07 12.70
CA ASP A 222 -22.74 -6.01 11.59
C ASP A 222 -23.51 -5.48 10.36
N GLU A 223 -24.74 -5.01 10.59
CA GLU A 223 -25.56 -4.39 9.55
C GLU A 223 -24.89 -3.13 8.97
N CYS A 224 -24.32 -2.28 9.84
CA CYS A 224 -23.63 -1.08 9.41
C CYS A 224 -22.42 -1.43 8.52
N ARG A 225 -21.57 -2.36 8.96
CA ARG A 225 -20.35 -2.76 8.24
C ARG A 225 -20.65 -3.48 6.94
N GLU A 226 -21.70 -4.30 6.91
CA GLU A 226 -22.16 -4.92 5.68
C GLU A 226 -22.57 -3.84 4.67
N ALA A 227 -23.38 -2.85 5.10
CA ALA A 227 -23.77 -1.74 4.26
C ALA A 227 -22.55 -0.92 3.76
N LEU A 228 -21.55 -0.70 4.61
CA LEU A 228 -20.31 -0.03 4.23
C LEU A 228 -19.51 -0.83 3.18
N CYS A 229 -19.33 -2.14 3.38
CA CYS A 229 -18.60 -2.99 2.43
C CYS A 229 -19.31 -3.10 1.08
N LEU A 230 -20.65 -3.15 1.08
CA LEU A 230 -21.46 -3.18 -0.14
C LEU A 230 -21.39 -1.87 -0.95
N ASN A 231 -21.15 -0.75 -0.28
CA ASN A 231 -21.18 0.57 -0.91
C ASN A 231 -19.81 1.20 -1.13
N SER A 232 -18.76 0.76 -0.44
CA SER A 232 -17.45 1.36 -0.54
C SER A 232 -16.65 0.88 -1.75
N THR A 233 -16.05 1.84 -2.45
CA THR A 233 -15.07 1.59 -3.51
C THR A 233 -13.64 1.57 -2.99
N VAL A 234 -13.41 1.95 -1.73
CA VAL A 234 -12.08 1.98 -1.10
C VAL A 234 -11.96 0.91 -0.01
N PRO A 235 -10.75 0.49 0.38
CA PRO A 235 -10.60 -0.46 1.47
C PRO A 235 -11.23 0.04 2.78
N ILE A 236 -11.98 -0.85 3.45
CA ILE A 236 -12.53 -0.61 4.78
C ILE A 236 -11.65 -1.28 5.84
N GLY A 237 -11.17 -0.48 6.80
CA GLY A 237 -10.52 -0.96 8.01
C GLY A 237 -11.46 -0.95 9.22
N THR A 238 -11.15 -1.75 10.24
CA THR A 238 -11.84 -1.76 11.53
C THR A 238 -10.84 -1.97 12.65
N VAL A 239 -11.28 -1.77 13.89
CA VAL A 239 -10.54 -2.19 15.09
C VAL A 239 -11.36 -3.30 15.77
N PRO A 240 -11.08 -4.60 15.53
CA PRO A 240 -11.93 -5.70 15.98
C PRO A 240 -12.27 -5.67 17.48
N ILE A 241 -11.32 -5.25 18.32
CA ILE A 241 -11.51 -5.15 19.77
C ILE A 241 -12.69 -4.24 20.15
N TYR A 242 -13.01 -3.22 19.33
CA TYR A 242 -14.13 -2.31 19.62
C TYR A 242 -15.48 -3.02 19.54
N SER A 243 -15.60 -4.05 18.69
CA SER A 243 -16.80 -4.88 18.63
C SER A 243 -16.85 -5.89 19.76
N MET A 244 -15.70 -6.47 20.11
CA MET A 244 -15.60 -7.48 21.16
C MET A 244 -15.98 -6.94 22.54
N ILE A 245 -15.69 -5.66 22.82
CA ILE A 245 -15.99 -5.05 24.13
C ILE A 245 -17.43 -4.50 24.27
N ILE A 246 -18.26 -4.55 23.22
CA ILE A 246 -19.63 -4.03 23.32
C ILE A 246 -20.44 -4.89 24.28
N GLY A 247 -20.93 -4.27 25.36
CA GLY A 247 -21.69 -4.95 26.39
C GLY A 247 -20.89 -5.92 27.27
N LYS A 248 -19.55 -5.90 27.18
CA LYS A 248 -18.64 -6.74 27.98
C LYS A 248 -17.64 -5.86 28.74
N LYS A 249 -17.08 -6.39 29.83
CA LYS A 249 -15.92 -5.76 30.47
C LYS A 249 -14.65 -6.23 29.77
N LEU A 250 -13.59 -5.43 29.88
CA LEU A 250 -12.30 -5.77 29.29
C LEU A 250 -11.75 -7.08 29.87
N GLU A 251 -11.98 -7.31 31.17
CA GLU A 251 -11.55 -8.51 31.89
C GLU A 251 -12.30 -9.78 31.47
N ASP A 252 -13.44 -9.64 30.79
CA ASP A 252 -14.24 -10.77 30.31
C ASP A 252 -13.75 -11.28 28.93
N LEU A 253 -12.82 -10.57 28.28
CA LEU A 253 -12.25 -10.98 27.00
C LEU A 253 -11.30 -12.18 27.15
N ASN A 254 -11.38 -13.10 26.21
CA ASN A 254 -10.52 -14.27 26.11
C ASN A 254 -10.38 -14.67 24.62
N GLU A 255 -9.60 -15.71 24.32
CA GLU A 255 -9.31 -16.13 22.94
C GLU A 255 -10.54 -16.65 22.16
N GLU A 256 -11.62 -17.06 22.84
CA GLU A 256 -12.85 -17.54 22.20
C GLU A 256 -13.77 -16.40 21.75
N ILE A 257 -13.54 -15.17 22.23
CA ILE A 257 -14.34 -13.96 21.97
C ILE A 257 -13.68 -13.12 20.88
#